data_AF-A0A834S3V9-F1
#
_entry.id   AF-A0A834S3V9-F1
#
_cell.length_a   1.000
_cell.length_b   1.000
_cell.length_c   1.000
_cell.angle_alpha   90.00
_cell.angle_beta   90.00
_cell.angle_gamma   90.00
#
_symmetry.space_group_name_H-M   'P 1'
#
loop_
_entity.id
_entity.type
_entity.pdbx_description
1 polymer ?
#
loop_
_entity_poly.entity_id
_entity_poly.type
_entity_poly.pdbx_seq_one_letter_code
_entity_poly.pdbx_strand_id
1 'polypeptide(L)' 'MDPIEAAIAAINAHGPSEGFSYTKIAKEFGVVRSTLIRRHKELTQPRSDAHRKLHPDQEKEIVQ' A
#
# COMPACT_ATOMS: atom_id res chain seq x y z
N MET A 1 17.50 0.41 3.96
CA MET A 1 16.29 0.22 3.14
C MET A 1 15.11 0.79 3.91
N ASP A 2 14.21 1.49 3.25
CA ASP A 2 12.95 1.90 3.89
C ASP A 2 12.07 0.65 4.13
N PRO A 3 11.61 0.40 5.37
CA PRO A 3 10.77 -0.77 5.67
C PRO A 3 9.49 -0.85 4.85
N ILE A 4 8.94 0.30 4.42
CA ILE A 4 7.73 0.37 3.60
C ILE A 4 8.03 -0.13 2.18
N GLU A 5 9.16 0.29 1.60
CA GLU A 5 9.58 -0.16 0.26
C GLU A 5 9.89 -1.66 0.25
N ALA A 6 10.49 -2.19 1.33
CA ALA A 6 10.73 -3.63 1.48
C ALA A 6 9.41 -4.42 1.57
N ALA A 7 8.43 -3.92 2.31
CA ALA A 7 7.10 -4.52 2.42
C ALA A 7 6.34 -4.50 1.07
N ILE A 8 6.49 -3.44 0.27
CA ILE A 8 5.89 -3.34 -1.07
C ILE A 8 6.56 -4.32 -2.03
N ALA A 9 7.89 -4.46 -1.97
CA ALA A 9 8.61 -5.44 -2.76
C ALA A 9 8.16 -6.87 -2.43
N ALA A 10 7.94 -7.19 -1.15
CA ALA A 10 7.39 -8.47 -0.73
C ALA A 10 5.97 -8.71 -1.29
N ILE A 11 5.11 -7.69 -1.30
CA ILE A 11 3.78 -7.76 -1.93
C ILE A 11 3.89 -8.04 -3.44
N ASN A 12 4.75 -7.33 -4.16
CA ASN A 12 4.91 -7.50 -5.60
C ASN A 12 5.57 -8.84 -5.98
N ALA A 13 6.36 -9.41 -5.07
CA ALA A 13 6.97 -10.73 -5.24
C ALA A 13 5.96 -11.88 -5.02
N HIS A 14 4.83 -11.63 -4.33
CA HIS A 14 3.76 -12.61 -4.26
C HIS A 14 3.08 -12.75 -5.62
N GLY A 15 3.12 -13.96 -6.18
CA GLY A 15 2.46 -14.28 -7.43
C GLY A 15 0.92 -14.20 -7.33
N PRO A 16 0.22 -14.04 -8.46
CA PRO A 16 -1.25 -13.86 -8.49
C PRO A 16 -2.04 -15.07 -7.95
N SER A 17 -1.38 -16.22 -7.78
CA SER A 17 -1.96 -17.48 -7.31
C SER A 17 -1.92 -17.65 -5.79
N GLU A 18 -1.10 -16.88 -5.07
CA GLU A 18 -0.99 -16.97 -3.60
C GLU A 18 -1.35 -15.61 -3.01
N GLY A 19 -2.60 -15.46 -2.58
CA GLY A 19 -3.08 -14.22 -2.00
C GLY A 19 -2.25 -13.80 -0.78
N PHE A 20 -1.77 -12.55 -0.77
CA PHE A 20 -1.03 -12.00 0.36
C PHE A 20 -1.95 -11.26 1.35
N SER A 21 -1.49 -11.11 2.59
CA SER A 21 -2.19 -10.34 3.62
C SER A 21 -1.38 -9.13 4.04
N TYR A 22 -1.92 -7.93 3.81
CA TYR A 22 -1.30 -6.68 4.28
C TYR A 22 -1.01 -6.68 5.78
N THR A 23 -1.83 -7.36 6.59
CA THR A 23 -1.62 -7.43 8.04
C THR A 23 -0.40 -8.27 8.39
N LYS A 24 -0.18 -9.39 7.69
CA LYS A 24 1.00 -10.25 7.90
C LYS A 24 2.27 -9.52 7.49
N ILE A 25 2.27 -8.93 6.28
CA ILE A 25 3.42 -8.20 5.75
C ILE A 25 3.72 -6.96 6.61
N ALA A 26 2.69 -6.20 7.01
CA ALA A 26 2.90 -5.05 7.89
C ALA A 26 3.58 -5.43 9.22
N LYS A 27 3.18 -6.55 9.82
CA LYS A 27 3.76 -7.05 11.06
C LYS A 27 5.20 -7.55 10.88
N GLU A 28 5.48 -8.24 9.77
CA GLU A 28 6.80 -8.76 9.45
C GLU A 28 7.84 -7.65 9.25
N PHE A 29 7.45 -6.59 8.54
CA PHE A 29 8.32 -5.45 8.27
C PHE A 29 8.22 -4.33 9.31
N GLY A 30 7.40 -4.51 10.36
CA GLY A 30 7.21 -3.52 11.42
C GLY A 30 6.60 -2.19 10.93
N VAL A 31 5.84 -2.21 9.84
CA VAL A 31 5.23 -1.01 9.24
C VAL A 31 3.75 -0.91 9.59
N VAL A 32 3.23 0.32 9.55
CA VAL A 32 1.80 0.54 9.75
C VAL A 32 1.04 0.04 8.52
N ARG A 33 0.06 -0.84 8.74
CA ARG A 33 -0.77 -1.43 7.68
C ARG A 33 -1.45 -0.39 6.78
N SER A 34 -2.00 0.69 7.35
CA SER A 34 -2.66 1.74 6.58
C SER A 34 -1.69 2.46 5.64
N THR A 35 -0.48 2.75 6.13
CA THR A 35 0.60 3.34 5.33
C THR A 35 1.02 2.41 4.20
N LEU A 36 1.19 1.11 4.49
CA LEU A 36 1.55 0.10 3.50
C LEU A 36 0.50 -0.02 2.38
N ILE A 37 -0.78 -0.08 2.73
CA ILE A 37 -1.88 -0.16 1.76
C ILE A 37 -1.91 1.09 0.87
N ARG A 38 -1.81 2.28 1.48
CA ARG A 38 -1.87 3.55 0.73
C ARG A 38 -0.72 3.63 -0.28
N ARG A 39 0.51 3.35 0.16
CA ARG A 39 1.70 3.37 -0.70
C ARG A 39 1.67 2.30 -1.79
N HIS A 40 1.26 1.08 -1.46
CA HIS A 40 1.12 0.04 -2.49
C HIS A 40 0.08 0.43 -3.54
N LYS A 41 -1.08 0.98 -3.15
CA LYS A 41 -2.10 1.45 -4.10
C LYS A 41 -1.61 2.64 -4.95
N GLU A 42 -0.93 3.61 -4.33
CA GLU A 42 -0.34 4.75 -5.04
C GLU A 42 0.72 4.33 -6.07
N LEU A 43 1.47 3.25 -5.80
CA LEU A 43 2.45 2.69 -6.73
C LEU A 43 1.82 1.80 -7.81
N THR A 44 0.75 1.08 -7.49
CA THR A 44 0.07 0.15 -8.41
C THR A 44 -0.89 0.86 -9.37
N GLN A 45 -1.38 2.06 -9.04
CA GLN A 45 -2.14 2.85 -10.01
C GLN A 45 -1.18 3.49 -11.03
N PRO A 46 -1.29 3.18 -12.33
CA PRO A 46 -0.52 3.87 -13.34
C PRO A 46 -0.91 5.35 -13.28
N ARG A 47 0.10 6.22 -13.21
CA ARG A 47 -0.02 7.67 -13.35
C ARG A 47 -0.41 8.01 -14.79
N SER A 48 -1.58 7.58 -15.24
CA SER A 48 -2.23 8.15 -16.41
C SER A 48 -2.78 9.50 -15.98
N ASP A 49 -2.02 10.54 -16.33
CA ASP A 49 -2.46 11.92 -16.52
C ASP A 49 -3.92 12.20 -16.16
N ALA A 50 -4.15 12.76 -14.98
CA ALA A 50 -4.63 14.14 -14.88
C ALA A 50 -4.89 14.48 -13.40
N HIS A 51 -4.76 15.76 -13.07
CA HIS A 51 -5.15 16.37 -11.79
C HIS A 51 -4.14 16.20 -10.64
N ARG A 52 -2.99 16.83 -10.86
CA ARG A 52 -2.38 17.71 -9.86
C ARG A 52 -3.47 18.65 -9.31
N LYS A 53 -3.95 18.40 -8.10
CA LYS A 53 -4.45 19.31 -7.04
C LYS A 53 -5.61 18.68 -6.26
N LEU A 54 -5.60 18.93 -4.95
CA LEU A 54 -6.65 18.69 -3.92
C LEU A 54 -6.66 17.24 -3.39
N HIS A 55 -6.48 16.88 -2.11
CA HIS A 55 -6.51 17.59 -0.82
C HIS A 55 -5.79 16.68 0.24
N PRO A 56 -5.13 17.19 1.30
CA PRO A 56 -4.39 16.38 2.28
C PRO A 56 -5.26 15.61 3.29
N ASP A 57 -6.58 15.70 3.21
CA ASP A 57 -7.51 15.02 4.12
C ASP A 57 -8.44 14.12 3.35
N GLN A 58 -8.19 12.82 3.43
CA GLN A 58 -9.27 11.85 3.30
C GLN A 58 -9.20 10.89 4.48
N GLU A 59 -9.53 11.44 5.65
CA GLU A 59 -10.31 10.73 6.65
C GLU A 59 -11.55 10.16 5.95
N LYS A 60 -11.59 8.84 5.72
CA LYS A 60 -12.84 8.11 5.52
C LYS A 60 -12.72 6.76 6.21
N GLU A 61 -13.23 6.77 7.44
CA GLU A 61 -14.03 5.70 8.01
C GLU A 61 -14.79 4.93 6.92
N ILE A 62 -14.45 3.66 6.72
CA ILE A 62 -15.41 2.65 6.26
C ILE A 62 -15.11 1.35 7.02
N VAL A 63 -16.00 1.11 7.98
CA VAL A 63 -16.34 -0.15 8.63
C VAL A 63 -16.62 -1.24 7.59
N GLN A 64 -15.97 -2.39 7.74
CA GLN A 64 -16.57 -3.70 8.03
C GLN A 64 -15.48 -4.71 8.40
#